data_AF-A0A9W4QSK5-F1
#
_entry.id   AF-A0A9W4QSK5-F1
#
_cell.length_a   1.000
_cell.length_b   1.000
_cell.length_c   1.000
_cell.angle_alpha   90.00
_cell.angle_beta   90.00
_cell.angle_gamma   90.00
#
_symmetry.space_group_name_H-M   'P 1'
#
loop_
_entity.id
_entity.type
_entity.pdbx_description
1 polymer ?
#
loop_
_entity_poly.entity_id
_entity_poly.type
_entity_poly.pdbx_seq_one_letter_code
_entity_poly.pdbx_strand_id
1 'polypeptide(L)'
;MINYIVFVTLLLLITLLGVYLVIENNRKKAREAKKKVFNDRLKEITDHFKFKTAEYVDAKILRPKYAPKINSIVSNFFVVQPHTEENLSQLELISEQFTRAVGTELGKAHITGNKELLAEQLQYFVAELPSSGIAYNKGFYYEILPALITLIKTPDVPDAILQENEAQEEKNNQDNDADLNDKTNNIEQQMTAAKERLTTS
;
A
#
# COMPACT_ATOMS: atom_id res chain seq x y z
N MET A 1 -36.25 -48.78 37.51
CA MET A 1 -35.11 -47.97 38.01
C MET A 1 -33.92 -48.01 37.05
N ILE A 2 -33.41 -49.18 36.67
CA ILE A 2 -32.27 -49.33 35.72
C ILE A 2 -32.54 -48.71 34.33
N ASN A 3 -33.70 -48.97 33.70
CA ASN A 3 -34.01 -48.37 32.39
C ASN A 3 -34.08 -46.83 32.40
N TYR A 4 -34.49 -46.23 33.52
CA TYR A 4 -34.53 -44.78 33.67
C TYR A 4 -33.11 -44.20 33.72
N ILE A 5 -32.22 -44.85 34.47
CA ILE A 5 -30.80 -44.47 34.56
C ILE A 5 -30.15 -44.57 33.18
N VAL A 6 -30.38 -45.67 32.44
CA VAL A 6 -29.84 -45.85 31.08
C VAL A 6 -30.32 -44.73 30.16
N PHE A 7 -31.61 -44.40 30.17
CA PHE A 7 -32.17 -43.33 29.34
C PHE A 7 -31.56 -41.96 29.67
N VAL A 8 -31.44 -41.62 30.96
CA VAL A 8 -30.82 -40.36 31.39
C VAL A 8 -29.34 -40.30 31.00
N THR A 9 -28.59 -41.41 31.15
CA THR A 9 -27.18 -41.46 30.75
C THR A 9 -27.01 -41.32 29.23
N LEU A 10 -27.91 -41.89 28.44
CA LEU A 10 -27.90 -41.78 26.98
C LEU A 10 -28.17 -40.33 26.54
N LEU A 11 -29.16 -39.67 27.15
CA LEU A 11 -29.43 -38.25 26.89
C LEU A 11 -28.23 -37.38 27.27
N LEU A 12 -27.60 -37.65 28.42
CA LEU A 12 -26.40 -36.93 28.84
C LEU A 12 -25.28 -37.11 27.82
N LEU A 13 -25.03 -38.33 27.35
CA LEU A 13 -24.01 -38.62 26.34
C LEU A 13 -24.25 -37.83 25.04
N ILE A 14 -25.48 -37.84 24.53
CA ILE A 14 -25.86 -37.10 23.31
C ILE A 14 -25.66 -35.59 23.51
N THR A 15 -26.05 -35.07 24.67
CA THR A 15 -25.90 -33.64 24.99
C THR A 15 -24.42 -33.26 25.04
N LEU A 16 -23.59 -34.09 25.68
CA LEU A 16 -22.16 -33.87 25.81
C LEU A 16 -21.45 -33.94 24.44
N LEU A 17 -21.89 -34.86 23.58
CA LEU A 17 -21.42 -34.96 22.20
C LEU A 17 -21.80 -33.71 21.37
N GLY A 18 -23.04 -33.23 21.51
CA GLY A 18 -23.50 -32.01 20.85
C GLY A 18 -22.66 -30.78 21.24
N VAL A 19 -22.41 -30.59 22.53
CA VAL A 19 -21.55 -29.51 23.04
C VAL A 19 -20.12 -29.64 22.52
N TYR A 20 -19.56 -30.85 22.52
CA TYR A 20 -18.21 -31.10 22.00
C TYR A 20 -18.08 -30.70 20.53
N LEU A 21 -19.02 -31.10 19.67
CA LEU A 21 -19.00 -30.77 18.24
C LEU A 21 -19.06 -29.27 17.98
N VAL A 22 -19.88 -28.53 18.74
CA VAL A 22 -19.99 -27.06 18.62
C VAL A 22 -18.67 -26.39 18.99
N ILE A 23 -18.05 -26.80 20.10
CA ILE A 23 -16.76 -26.24 20.54
C ILE A 23 -15.67 -26.54 19.51
N GLU A 24 -15.60 -27.77 18.99
CA GLU A 24 -14.60 -28.14 18.00
C GLU A 24 -14.77 -27.36 16.70
N ASN A 25 -16.02 -27.21 16.22
CA ASN A 25 -16.33 -26.42 15.03
C ASN A 25 -15.95 -24.95 15.22
N ASN A 26 -16.29 -24.36 16.36
CA ASN A 26 -15.90 -22.99 16.69
C ASN A 26 -14.38 -22.82 16.74
N ARG A 27 -13.63 -23.80 17.28
CA ARG A 27 -12.16 -23.79 17.27
C ARG A 27 -11.56 -23.92 15.87
N LYS A 28 -12.22 -24.63 14.95
CA LYS A 28 -11.81 -24.73 13.53
C LYS A 28 -12.07 -23.40 12.82
N LYS A 29 -13.30 -22.86 12.94
CA LYS A 29 -13.68 -21.55 12.40
C LYS A 29 -12.76 -20.43 12.89
N ALA A 30 -12.42 -20.40 14.18
CA ALA A 30 -11.51 -19.40 14.74
C ALA A 30 -10.09 -19.51 14.15
N ARG A 31 -9.61 -20.72 13.85
CA ARG A 31 -8.30 -20.92 13.21
C ARG A 31 -8.30 -20.51 11.75
N GLU A 32 -9.37 -20.84 11.03
CA GLU A 32 -9.56 -20.46 9.62
C GLU A 32 -9.70 -18.94 9.47
N ALA A 33 -10.48 -18.29 10.35
CA ALA A 33 -10.61 -16.83 10.36
C ALA A 33 -9.26 -16.14 10.56
N LYS A 34 -8.43 -16.61 11.49
CA LYS A 34 -7.07 -16.07 11.71
C LYS A 34 -6.19 -16.22 10.46
N LYS A 35 -6.20 -17.39 9.83
CA LYS A 35 -5.44 -17.62 8.59
C LYS A 35 -5.94 -16.74 7.45
N LYS A 36 -7.25 -16.54 7.36
CA LYS A 36 -7.86 -15.69 6.35
C LYS A 36 -7.39 -14.24 6.52
N VAL A 37 -7.49 -13.68 7.72
CA VAL A 37 -7.02 -12.31 8.02
C VAL A 37 -5.54 -12.14 7.67
N PHE A 38 -4.70 -13.10 8.05
CA PHE A 38 -3.28 -13.09 7.70
C PHE A 38 -3.05 -13.05 6.18
N ASN A 39 -3.73 -13.93 5.43
CA ASN A 39 -3.56 -14.02 3.99
C ASN A 39 -4.13 -12.78 3.26
N ASP A 40 -5.24 -12.24 3.74
CA ASP A 40 -5.85 -11.03 3.19
C ASP A 40 -4.90 -9.83 3.35
N ARG A 41 -4.33 -9.63 4.55
CA ARG A 41 -3.32 -8.59 4.81
C ARG A 41 -2.04 -8.79 4.00
N LEU A 42 -1.54 -10.03 3.92
CA LEU A 42 -0.37 -10.35 3.08
C LEU A 42 -0.62 -10.00 1.61
N LYS A 43 -1.80 -10.34 1.10
CA LYS A 43 -2.21 -10.03 -0.27
C LYS A 43 -2.28 -8.52 -0.49
N GLU A 44 -2.89 -7.78 0.42
CA GLU A 44 -2.98 -6.32 0.36
C GLU A 44 -1.60 -5.65 0.29
N ILE A 45 -0.69 -6.02 1.21
CA ILE A 45 0.68 -5.50 1.22
C ILE A 45 1.41 -5.81 -0.09
N THR A 46 1.29 -7.05 -0.56
CA THR A 46 1.95 -7.51 -1.79
C THR A 46 1.42 -6.79 -3.03
N ASP A 47 0.10 -6.63 -3.13
CA ASP A 47 -0.55 -6.00 -4.27
C ASP A 47 -0.26 -4.48 -4.28
N HIS A 48 -0.30 -3.82 -3.12
CA HIS A 48 0.07 -2.42 -2.98
C HIS A 48 1.53 -2.17 -3.37
N PHE A 49 2.46 -3.02 -2.91
CA PHE A 49 3.88 -2.90 -3.27
C PHE A 49 4.14 -3.08 -4.77
N LYS A 50 3.48 -4.06 -5.39
CA LYS A 50 3.57 -4.30 -6.84
C LYS A 50 2.97 -3.15 -7.64
N PHE A 51 1.84 -2.61 -7.19
CA PHE A 51 1.21 -1.44 -7.78
C PHE A 51 2.14 -0.22 -7.74
N LYS A 52 2.74 0.09 -6.59
CA LYS A 52 3.72 1.17 -6.46
C LYS A 52 4.96 0.95 -7.32
N THR A 53 5.44 -0.28 -7.40
CA THR A 53 6.57 -0.63 -8.29
C THR A 53 6.21 -0.37 -9.77
N ALA A 54 4.98 -0.64 -10.19
CA ALA A 54 4.51 -0.31 -11.54
C ALA A 54 4.43 1.21 -11.77
N GLU A 55 3.94 1.96 -10.79
CA GLU A 55 3.91 3.44 -10.82
C GLU A 55 5.31 4.03 -11.04
N TYR A 56 6.34 3.45 -10.41
CA TYR A 56 7.74 3.86 -10.60
C TYR A 56 8.28 3.54 -12.01
N VAL A 57 7.78 2.48 -12.63
CA VAL A 57 8.10 2.16 -14.04
C VAL A 57 7.44 3.18 -14.97
N ASP A 58 6.17 3.50 -14.73
CA ASP A 58 5.41 4.48 -15.52
C ASP A 58 5.99 5.88 -15.39
N ALA A 59 6.45 6.23 -14.18
CA ALA A 59 7.20 7.45 -13.90
C ALA A 59 8.59 7.46 -14.54
N LYS A 60 9.04 6.41 -15.24
CA LYS A 60 10.36 6.30 -15.89
C LYS A 60 11.56 6.43 -14.95
N ILE A 61 11.38 6.24 -13.64
CA ILE A 61 12.49 6.17 -12.68
C ILE A 61 13.00 4.74 -12.51
N LEU A 62 12.16 3.76 -12.85
CA LEU A 62 12.51 2.34 -12.84
C LEU A 62 12.37 1.76 -14.24
N ARG A 63 13.39 1.03 -14.71
CA ARG A 63 13.26 0.30 -15.98
C ARG A 63 12.34 -0.92 -15.79
N PRO A 64 11.45 -1.25 -16.75
CA PRO A 64 10.55 -2.40 -16.64
C PRO A 64 11.27 -3.73 -16.35
N LYS A 65 12.49 -3.91 -16.86
CA LYS A 65 13.34 -5.09 -16.63
C LYS A 65 13.65 -5.33 -15.15
N TYR A 66 13.66 -4.28 -14.33
CA TYR A 66 14.02 -4.34 -12.91
C TYR A 66 12.83 -4.55 -11.99
N ALA A 67 11.60 -4.29 -12.45
CA ALA A 67 10.38 -4.46 -11.65
C ALA A 67 10.21 -5.88 -11.08
N PRO A 68 10.47 -6.98 -11.83
CA PRO A 68 10.42 -8.33 -11.27
C PRO A 68 11.42 -8.55 -10.12
N LYS A 69 12.60 -7.93 -10.20
CA LYS A 69 13.64 -8.04 -9.16
C LYS A 69 13.20 -7.31 -7.89
N ILE A 70 12.60 -6.13 -8.01
CA ILE A 70 12.02 -5.41 -6.85
C ILE A 70 10.84 -6.18 -6.27
N ASN A 71 9.93 -6.69 -7.10
CA ASN A 71 8.77 -7.48 -6.66
C ASN A 71 9.17 -8.79 -5.94
N SER A 72 10.40 -9.27 -6.14
CA SER A 72 10.91 -10.45 -5.44
C SER A 72 11.14 -10.19 -3.94
N ILE A 73 11.29 -8.93 -3.51
CA ILE A 73 11.36 -8.52 -2.10
C ILE A 73 10.12 -9.00 -1.34
N VAL A 74 8.92 -8.78 -1.87
CA VAL A 74 7.68 -9.23 -1.22
C VAL A 74 7.35 -10.69 -1.54
N SER A 75 7.71 -11.16 -2.74
CA SER A 75 7.34 -12.51 -3.19
C SER A 75 8.17 -13.62 -2.52
N ASN A 76 9.43 -13.36 -2.19
CA ASN A 76 10.31 -14.36 -1.56
C ASN A 76 10.25 -14.34 -0.03
N PHE A 77 9.66 -13.32 0.59
CA PHE A 77 9.71 -13.12 2.05
C PHE A 77 9.25 -14.37 2.82
N PHE A 78 8.02 -14.84 2.57
CA PHE A 78 7.47 -16.02 3.24
C PHE A 78 7.89 -17.37 2.63
N VAL A 79 8.70 -17.36 1.57
CA VAL A 79 9.31 -18.59 1.04
C VAL A 79 10.41 -19.07 2.00
N VAL A 80 11.11 -18.13 2.65
CA VAL A 80 12.27 -18.40 3.50
C VAL A 80 12.07 -17.96 4.96
N GLN A 81 11.03 -17.17 5.25
CA GLN A 81 10.63 -16.80 6.61
C GLN A 81 9.35 -17.53 7.03
N PRO A 82 9.20 -17.87 8.33
CA PRO A 82 7.98 -18.49 8.82
C PRO A 82 6.78 -17.52 8.79
N HIS A 83 5.58 -18.07 8.59
CA HIS A 83 4.32 -17.33 8.62
C HIS A 83 3.91 -16.95 10.05
N THR A 84 4.41 -15.81 10.54
CA THR A 84 4.08 -15.22 11.85
C THR A 84 3.59 -13.79 11.68
N GLU A 85 2.77 -13.31 12.64
CA GLU A 85 2.28 -11.92 12.64
C GLU A 85 3.41 -10.89 12.75
N GLU A 86 4.49 -11.22 13.47
CA GLU A 86 5.69 -10.39 13.56
C GLU A 86 6.34 -10.22 12.20
N ASN A 87 6.53 -11.33 11.47
CA ASN A 87 7.11 -11.30 10.14
C ASN A 87 6.21 -10.60 9.13
N LEU A 88 4.88 -10.73 9.24
CA LEU A 88 3.94 -9.99 8.40
C LEU A 88 4.04 -8.48 8.64
N SER A 89 4.15 -8.08 9.91
CA SER A 89 4.32 -6.67 10.28
C SER A 89 5.67 -6.13 9.82
N GLN A 90 6.73 -6.95 9.84
CA GLN A 90 8.03 -6.57 9.29
C GLN A 90 8.00 -6.39 7.77
N LEU A 91 7.30 -7.28 7.05
CA LEU A 91 7.10 -7.15 5.61
C LEU A 91 6.39 -5.84 5.27
N GLU A 92 5.34 -5.52 6.03
CA GLU A 92 4.60 -4.25 5.91
C GLU A 92 5.54 -3.05 6.11
N LEU A 93 6.26 -3.02 7.24
CA LEU A 93 7.19 -1.94 7.58
C LEU A 93 8.23 -1.69 6.47
N ILE A 94 8.86 -2.75 5.97
CA ILE A 94 9.88 -2.65 4.93
C ILE A 94 9.27 -2.17 3.61
N SER A 95 8.09 -2.70 3.27
CA SER A 95 7.39 -2.32 2.04
C SER A 95 7.01 -0.83 2.06
N GLU A 96 6.53 -0.33 3.20
CA GLU A 96 6.22 1.07 3.42
C GLU A 96 7.49 1.92 3.40
N GLN A 97 8.56 1.48 4.07
CA GLN A 97 9.82 2.20 4.11
C GLN A 97 10.41 2.39 2.70
N PHE A 98 10.39 1.36 1.86
CA PHE A 98 10.84 1.44 0.47
C PHE A 98 9.94 2.38 -0.34
N THR A 99 8.63 2.15 -0.34
CA THR A 99 7.68 2.94 -1.14
C THR A 99 7.67 4.41 -0.73
N ARG A 100 7.79 4.71 0.56
CA ARG A 100 7.91 6.06 1.07
C ARG A 100 9.23 6.70 0.65
N ALA A 101 10.35 6.00 0.77
CA ALA A 101 11.64 6.54 0.37
C ALA A 101 11.66 6.91 -1.12
N VAL A 102 11.23 6.00 -1.99
CA VAL A 102 11.16 6.27 -3.44
C VAL A 102 10.13 7.36 -3.76
N GLY A 103 8.98 7.37 -3.09
CA GLY A 103 7.95 8.40 -3.28
C GLY A 103 8.43 9.80 -2.90
N THR A 104 9.10 9.95 -1.75
CA THR A 104 9.66 11.23 -1.31
C THR A 104 10.76 11.72 -2.25
N GLU A 105 11.68 10.84 -2.65
CA GLU A 105 12.76 11.21 -3.57
C GLU A 105 12.22 11.52 -4.98
N LEU A 106 11.16 10.84 -5.42
CA LEU A 106 10.48 11.18 -6.67
C LEU A 106 9.86 12.58 -6.61
N GLY A 107 9.20 12.92 -5.50
CA GLY A 107 8.69 14.28 -5.26
C GLY A 107 9.79 15.34 -5.33
N LYS A 108 10.91 15.11 -4.63
CA LYS A 108 12.09 15.98 -4.70
C LYS A 108 12.69 16.07 -6.11
N ALA A 109 12.74 14.96 -6.83
CA ALA A 109 13.29 14.89 -8.19
C ALA A 109 12.42 15.65 -9.21
N HIS A 110 11.10 15.72 -9.01
CA HIS A 110 10.22 16.55 -9.82
C HIS A 110 10.50 18.04 -9.65
N ILE A 111 10.84 18.48 -8.43
CA ILE A 111 11.13 19.90 -8.12
C ILE A 111 12.55 20.27 -8.56
N THR A 112 13.53 19.40 -8.28
CA THR A 112 14.96 19.68 -8.52
C THR A 112 15.44 19.31 -9.93
N GLY A 113 14.64 18.56 -10.70
CA GLY A 113 15.03 18.03 -12.01
C GLY A 113 15.98 16.83 -11.96
N ASN A 114 16.35 16.34 -10.77
CA ASN A 114 17.34 15.27 -10.56
C ASN A 114 16.77 13.85 -10.75
N LYS A 115 15.84 13.67 -11.69
CA LYS A 115 15.19 12.38 -11.97
C LYS A 115 16.17 11.30 -12.43
N GLU A 116 17.19 11.68 -13.19
CA GLU A 116 18.21 10.74 -13.68
C GLU A 116 19.06 10.16 -12.53
N LEU A 117 19.39 10.99 -11.54
CA LEU A 117 20.14 10.56 -10.35
C LEU A 117 19.35 9.52 -9.54
N LEU A 118 18.05 9.76 -9.34
CA LEU A 118 17.17 8.80 -8.67
C LEU A 118 17.07 7.48 -9.43
N ALA A 119 16.99 7.54 -10.78
CA ALA A 119 16.97 6.34 -11.60
C ALA A 119 18.28 5.54 -11.49
N GLU A 120 19.42 6.23 -11.40
CA GLU A 120 20.73 5.60 -11.20
C GLU A 120 20.85 4.96 -9.80
N GLN A 121 20.46 5.68 -8.75
CA GLN A 121 20.41 5.15 -7.38
C GLN A 121 19.50 3.92 -7.27
N LEU A 122 18.33 3.96 -7.91
CA LEU A 122 17.43 2.83 -7.93
C LEU A 122 18.01 1.65 -8.73
N GLN A 123 18.80 1.92 -9.76
CA GLN A 123 19.53 0.88 -10.48
C GLN A 123 20.63 0.23 -9.61
N TYR A 124 21.39 1.01 -8.83
CA TYR A 124 22.33 0.47 -7.84
C TYR A 124 21.61 -0.35 -6.77
N PHE A 125 20.49 0.16 -6.24
CA PHE A 125 19.66 -0.59 -5.29
C PHE A 125 19.25 -1.95 -5.86
N VAL A 126 18.76 -1.97 -7.10
CA VAL A 126 18.37 -3.20 -7.79
C VAL A 126 19.56 -4.13 -8.02
N ALA A 127 20.77 -3.60 -8.28
CA ALA A 127 21.96 -4.41 -8.45
C ALA A 127 22.26 -5.21 -7.17
N GLU A 128 22.15 -4.56 -6.01
CA GLU A 128 22.51 -5.16 -4.71
C GLU A 128 21.42 -6.07 -4.14
N LEU A 129 20.23 -6.10 -4.75
CA LEU A 129 19.23 -7.10 -4.42
C LEU A 129 19.73 -8.51 -4.71
N PRO A 130 19.52 -9.47 -3.80
CA PRO A 130 19.93 -10.84 -4.03
C PRO A 130 19.27 -11.46 -5.27
N SER A 131 20.07 -12.14 -6.08
CA SER A 131 19.56 -12.87 -7.26
C SER A 131 18.98 -14.24 -6.90
N SER A 132 19.36 -14.81 -5.75
CA SER A 132 18.86 -16.10 -5.26
C SER A 132 17.75 -15.90 -4.24
N GLY A 133 16.64 -16.63 -4.39
CA GLY A 133 15.52 -16.63 -3.43
C GLY A 133 15.93 -16.98 -1.99
N ILE A 134 16.96 -17.82 -1.82
CA ILE A 134 17.45 -18.27 -0.50
C ILE A 134 18.12 -17.14 0.28
N ALA A 135 18.66 -16.13 -0.42
CA ALA A 135 19.36 -15.02 0.19
C ALA A 135 18.43 -13.95 0.81
N TYR A 136 17.10 -14.06 0.60
CA TYR A 136 16.08 -13.23 1.24
C TYR A 136 15.86 -13.64 2.72
N ASN A 137 16.93 -13.90 3.47
CA ASN A 137 16.84 -14.37 4.84
C ASN A 137 16.54 -13.23 5.85
N LYS A 138 16.45 -13.56 7.14
CA LYS A 138 16.16 -12.59 8.19
C LYS A 138 17.21 -11.47 8.24
N GLY A 139 18.49 -11.78 8.12
CA GLY A 139 19.56 -10.77 8.10
C GLY A 139 19.39 -9.78 6.93
N PHE A 140 18.96 -10.27 5.76
CA PHE A 140 18.66 -9.39 4.64
C PHE A 140 17.56 -8.39 4.97
N TYR A 141 16.41 -8.84 5.48
CA TYR A 141 15.28 -7.95 5.73
C TYR A 141 15.47 -7.02 6.94
N TYR A 142 16.26 -7.41 7.93
CA TYR A 142 16.42 -6.62 9.16
C TYR A 142 17.64 -5.69 9.12
N GLU A 143 18.69 -6.05 8.39
CA GLU A 143 19.96 -5.29 8.39
C GLU A 143 20.25 -4.69 7.02
N ILE A 144 20.25 -5.52 5.98
CA ILE A 144 20.74 -5.13 4.65
C ILE A 144 19.74 -4.24 3.93
N LEU A 145 18.49 -4.69 3.79
CA LEU A 145 17.47 -4.00 3.01
C LEU A 145 17.12 -2.61 3.56
N PRO A 146 16.96 -2.40 4.89
CA PRO A 146 16.77 -1.06 5.44
C PRO A 146 17.96 -0.12 5.17
N ALA A 147 19.19 -0.64 5.21
CA ALA A 147 20.39 0.13 4.88
C ALA A 147 20.41 0.54 3.40
N LEU A 148 20.07 -0.40 2.50
CA LEU A 148 19.95 -0.11 1.06
C LEU A 148 18.86 0.93 0.78
N ILE A 149 17.70 0.85 1.46
CA ILE A 149 16.63 1.85 1.30
C ILE A 149 17.11 3.24 1.74
N THR A 150 17.94 3.30 2.79
CA THR A 150 18.51 4.56 3.27
C THR A 150 19.48 5.16 2.25
N LEU A 151 20.18 4.33 1.47
CA LEU A 151 21.08 4.78 0.40
C LEU A 151 20.34 5.41 -0.79
N ILE A 152 19.06 5.07 -1.00
CA ILE A 152 18.22 5.73 -2.01
C ILE A 152 17.95 7.19 -1.61
N LYS A 153 17.95 7.51 -0.32
CA LYS A 153 17.71 8.87 0.16
C LYS A 153 18.93 9.74 -0.17
N THR A 154 18.70 10.77 -0.98
CA THR A 154 19.71 11.81 -1.23
C THR A 154 19.82 12.70 0.01
N PRO A 155 21.00 13.27 0.34
CA PRO A 155 21.13 14.23 1.44
C PRO A 155 20.09 15.34 1.31
N ASP A 156 19.49 15.73 2.44
CA ASP A 156 18.37 16.64 2.49
C ASP A 156 18.64 17.95 1.74
N VAL A 157 17.79 18.23 0.76
CA VAL A 157 17.40 19.62 0.50
C VAL A 157 16.74 20.08 1.80
N PRO A 158 17.20 21.16 2.45
CA PRO A 158 16.71 21.57 3.76
C PRO A 158 15.18 21.65 3.79
N ASP A 159 14.56 21.10 4.84
CA ASP A 159 13.11 21.12 5.10
C ASP A 159 12.46 22.51 4.96
N ALA A 160 13.27 23.57 5.05
CA ALA A 160 12.86 24.95 4.79
C ALA A 160 12.28 25.18 3.38
N ILE A 161 12.71 24.41 2.37
CA ILE A 161 12.22 24.59 0.98
C ILE A 161 10.92 23.80 0.73
N LEU A 162 10.64 22.76 1.53
CA LEU A 162 9.41 21.98 1.40
C LEU A 162 8.22 22.69 2.06
N GLN A 163 8.43 23.35 3.20
CA GLN A 163 7.38 24.11 3.90
C GLN A 163 6.99 25.43 3.20
N GLU A 164 7.92 26.07 2.47
CA GLU A 164 7.59 27.28 1.71
C GLU A 164 6.70 27.00 0.48
N ASN A 165 6.78 25.80 -0.10
CA ASN A 165 5.99 25.44 -1.28
C ASN A 165 4.60 24.88 -0.93
N GLU A 166 4.45 24.15 0.18
CA GLU A 166 3.12 23.74 0.69
C GLU A 166 2.26 24.96 1.05
N ALA A 167 2.86 26.04 1.55
CA ALA A 167 2.16 27.30 1.84
C ALA A 167 1.85 28.17 0.60
N GLN A 168 2.50 27.93 -0.55
CA GLN A 168 2.24 28.65 -1.79
C GLN A 168 1.23 27.94 -2.70
N GLU A 169 1.13 26.61 -2.66
CA GLU A 169 0.10 25.86 -3.40
C GLU A 169 -1.30 26.03 -2.80
N GLU A 170 -1.43 26.19 -1.46
CA GLU A 170 -2.72 26.50 -0.83
C GLU A 170 -3.21 27.93 -1.13
N LYS A 171 -2.30 28.90 -1.35
CA LYS A 171 -2.70 30.27 -1.74
C LYS A 171 -3.03 30.42 -3.22
N ASN A 172 -2.36 29.70 -4.11
CA ASN A 172 -2.66 29.79 -5.56
C ASN A 172 -3.94 29.05 -5.98
N ASN A 173 -4.47 28.13 -5.15
CA ASN A 173 -5.77 27.48 -5.41
C ASN A 173 -6.98 28.23 -4.82
N GLN A 174 -6.79 29.28 -4.02
CA GLN A 174 -7.91 30.13 -3.56
C GLN A 174 -8.16 31.37 -4.44
N ASP A 175 -7.18 31.81 -5.25
CA ASP A 175 -7.37 32.96 -6.16
C ASP A 175 -7.88 32.57 -7.57
N ASN A 176 -7.80 31.28 -7.95
CA ASN A 176 -8.25 30.83 -9.28
C ASN A 176 -9.75 30.45 -9.36
N ASP A 177 -10.45 30.33 -8.24
CA ASP A 177 -11.90 30.06 -8.23
C ASP A 177 -12.76 31.33 -8.29
N ALA A 178 -12.18 32.52 -8.14
CA ALA A 178 -12.91 33.79 -8.26
C ALA A 178 -13.12 34.23 -9.73
N ASP A 179 -12.26 33.82 -10.68
CA ASP A 179 -12.29 34.31 -12.07
C ASP A 179 -13.06 33.39 -13.06
N LEU A 180 -13.41 32.16 -12.67
CA LEU A 180 -14.32 31.32 -13.48
C LEU A 180 -15.80 31.60 -13.23
N ASN A 181 -16.16 32.09 -12.03
CA ASN A 181 -17.57 32.32 -11.70
C ASN A 181 -18.14 33.57 -12.41
N ASP A 182 -17.30 34.57 -12.74
CA ASP A 182 -17.75 35.79 -13.42
C ASP A 182 -17.99 35.59 -14.94
N LYS A 183 -17.28 34.64 -15.57
CA LYS A 183 -17.51 34.28 -16.97
C LYS A 183 -18.76 33.43 -17.18
N THR A 184 -19.06 32.51 -16.28
CA THR A 184 -20.24 31.64 -16.43
C THR A 184 -21.55 32.42 -16.22
N ASN A 185 -21.58 33.37 -15.27
CA ASN A 185 -22.76 34.20 -15.02
C ASN A 185 -23.07 35.20 -16.16
N ASN A 186 -22.04 35.70 -16.86
CA ASN A 186 -22.23 36.60 -18.01
C ASN A 186 -22.76 35.88 -19.26
N ILE A 187 -22.39 34.61 -19.48
CA ILE A 187 -22.84 33.84 -20.64
C ILE A 187 -24.32 33.44 -20.49
N GLU A 188 -24.78 33.13 -19.27
CA GLU A 188 -26.17 32.77 -19.01
C GLU A 188 -27.12 33.99 -19.11
N GLN A 189 -26.66 35.18 -18.68
CA GLN A 189 -27.44 36.42 -18.87
C GLN A 189 -27.56 36.84 -20.34
N GLN A 190 -26.54 36.63 -21.17
CA GLN A 190 -26.62 36.95 -22.61
C GLN A 190 -27.53 35.98 -23.39
N MET A 191 -27.58 34.71 -23.02
CA MET A 191 -28.50 33.75 -23.65
C MET A 191 -29.96 33.97 -23.26
N THR A 192 -30.22 34.47 -22.05
CA THR A 192 -31.59 34.76 -21.58
C THR A 192 -32.15 36.02 -22.25
N ALA A 193 -31.34 37.08 -22.40
CA ALA A 193 -31.75 38.31 -23.10
C ALA A 193 -31.95 38.13 -24.62
N ALA A 194 -31.27 37.18 -25.25
CA ALA A 194 -31.47 36.86 -26.67
C ALA A 194 -32.79 36.12 -26.93
N LYS A 195 -33.28 35.33 -25.96
CA LYS A 195 -34.53 34.57 -26.09
C LYS A 195 -35.78 35.46 -26.03
N GLU A 196 -35.75 36.53 -25.26
CA GLU A 196 -36.90 37.45 -25.13
C GLU A 196 -37.09 38.38 -26.34
N ARG A 197 -36.05 38.60 -27.16
CA ARG A 197 -36.13 39.39 -28.40
C ARG A 197 -36.66 38.64 -29.62
N LEU A 198 -36.88 37.33 -29.52
CA LEU A 198 -37.38 36.48 -30.60
C LEU A 198 -38.86 36.09 -30.45
N THR A 199 -39.53 36.49 -29.35
CA THR A 199 -40.94 36.18 -29.10
C THR A 199 -41.86 37.40 -29.12
N THR A 200 -41.33 38.60 -29.41
CA THR A 200 -42.13 39.80 -29.69
C THR A 200 -41.73 40.39 -31.03
N SER A 201 -42.18 39.74 -32.10
CA SER A 201 -42.46 40.40 -33.37
C SER A 201 -43.57 39.68 -34.12
#